data_AF-O66065-F1
#
_entry.id   AF-O66065-F1
#
_cell.length_a   1.000
_cell.length_b   1.000
_cell.length_c   1.000
_cell.angle_alpha   90.00
_cell.angle_beta   90.00
_cell.angle_gamma   90.00
#
_symmetry.space_group_name_H-M   'P 1'
#
loop_
_entity.id
_entity.type
_entity.pdbx_description
1 polymer ?
#
loop_
_entity_poly.entity_id
_entity_poly.type
_entity_poly.pdbx_seq_one_letter_code
_entity_poly.pdbx_strand_id
1 'polypeptide(L)'
;MLATGCATGVAAVSAQSAVAAQPAAASSVDYTQAMKSFTADASGDQLAYAVNGELKDVAYKDTPVGRHGKLSIGKAAGFSAPTVLDEHGQPFQLRGASTHGVQWFPQYINRDAFQSLRDEWGINMVRLALYPREGGYLQGSQAKMDAKIEEAVNAANELGMYVILDWHVLNYNPNGDADKAEEFFTRYATKYKNLKNVLYEIDNEPTSTSWYDGSGNDLYTYSKRITKAIRATGNQSVVICGTNTWSQDVDAVAAKPLSADGIGNVAYTLHFYAGTHYDNIKNKLRTALAAGTPVFVSEFGITDASGWGGIDIANANDWMTLLTRNNISYAAWSLCNKGEGASFLKESTSKTSKWTGSELSTSGIWLVNTSRRIQAMVDVVSQSGGSGTGETPTDPTPDPTPDPTPDPTPDPTPSEPTDPTTPTDPTEPSDPQTTTTGLTVEAKVSNDWGMGANVNVTVSNPSDATYKGGWKVEFDLAGTITNLWCGKVVSHTGNHYVVSDACWNASIAPKQSTSFGFGVSKTPTSSALPTNLTVNGIAAGASGDSSKVSGSTDSTKDPNGQKTSDGQKTDSPDTKPADTKPSDGQPSDGQPSDAKPAASALTAEAKVNSNWAVGATVQVVVNNKTDAVHEGGWT
;
A
#
# COMPACT_ATOMS: atom_id res chain seq x y z
N MET A 1 49.95 84.05 25.68
CA MET A 1 48.49 84.15 25.89
C MET A 1 47.98 82.72 25.92
N LEU A 2 47.56 82.18 27.07
CA LEU A 2 46.17 82.19 27.56
C LEU A 2 45.19 81.62 26.52
N ALA A 3 44.40 80.56 26.79
CA ALA A 3 44.31 79.66 27.94
C ALA A 3 43.48 78.40 27.56
N THR A 4 43.53 77.34 28.40
CA THR A 4 42.50 76.26 28.57
C THR A 4 41.99 75.45 27.34
N GLY A 5 41.84 74.12 27.39
CA GLY A 5 42.12 73.16 28.46
C GLY A 5 41.66 71.71 28.12
N CYS A 6 42.23 70.74 28.84
CA CYS A 6 41.83 69.32 28.97
C CYS A 6 41.47 68.49 27.73
N ALA A 7 42.38 67.60 27.35
CA ALA A 7 42.02 66.29 26.84
C ALA A 7 41.45 65.41 27.98
N THR A 8 40.38 64.67 27.71
CA THR A 8 39.81 63.65 28.61
C THR A 8 39.51 62.39 27.80
N GLY A 9 40.06 61.24 28.22
CA GLY A 9 39.76 59.96 27.59
C GLY A 9 38.36 59.47 27.96
N VAL A 10 37.73 58.75 27.03
CA VAL A 10 36.55 57.91 27.29
C VAL A 10 36.83 56.53 26.71
N ALA A 11 36.43 55.49 27.45
CA ALA A 11 36.78 54.11 27.17
C ALA A 11 36.20 53.59 25.85
N ALA A 12 36.92 52.64 25.22
CA ALA A 12 36.39 51.85 24.13
C ALA A 12 35.25 50.97 24.64
N VAL A 13 34.01 51.24 24.20
CA VAL A 13 32.87 50.36 24.46
C VAL A 13 32.95 49.20 23.48
N SER A 14 33.24 48.00 24.00
CA SER A 14 33.11 46.76 23.24
C SER A 14 31.63 46.50 22.95
N ALA A 15 31.20 46.69 21.71
CA ALA A 15 29.92 46.20 21.23
C ALA A 15 29.98 44.65 21.19
N GLN A 16 29.61 44.00 22.29
CA GLN A 16 29.22 42.60 22.27
C GLN A 16 27.92 42.49 21.48
N SER A 17 28.04 42.28 20.18
CA SER A 17 26.95 41.73 19.38
C SER A 17 26.55 40.40 20.02
N ALA A 18 25.38 40.37 20.66
CA ALA A 18 24.81 39.14 21.17
C ALA A 18 24.58 38.19 19.98
N VAL A 19 25.47 37.21 19.82
CA VAL A 19 25.23 36.09 18.93
C VAL A 19 24.04 35.36 19.52
N ALA A 20 22.87 35.48 18.87
CA ALA A 20 21.73 34.66 19.20
C ALA A 20 22.18 33.19 19.07
N ALA A 21 22.24 32.49 20.20
CA ALA A 21 22.59 31.08 20.20
C ALA A 21 21.59 30.33 19.31
N GLN A 22 22.11 29.42 18.48
CA GLN A 22 21.25 28.51 17.71
C GLN A 22 20.36 27.73 18.68
N PRO A 23 19.11 27.40 18.30
CA PRO A 23 18.39 26.33 18.97
C PRO A 23 19.29 25.09 18.96
N ALA A 24 19.61 24.55 20.13
CA ALA A 24 20.31 23.27 20.21
C ALA A 24 19.41 22.21 19.58
N ALA A 25 19.98 21.31 18.76
CA ALA A 25 19.24 20.14 18.31
C ALA A 25 18.62 19.42 19.53
N ALA A 26 17.40 18.92 19.38
CA ALA A 26 16.73 18.15 20.44
C ALA A 26 17.69 17.13 21.04
N SER A 27 17.69 16.97 22.37
CA SER A 27 18.45 15.85 22.93
C SER A 27 17.85 14.55 22.40
N SER A 28 18.68 13.53 22.16
CA SER A 28 18.20 12.20 21.73
C SER A 28 17.08 11.64 22.62
N VAL A 29 17.03 12.03 23.90
CA VAL A 29 15.96 11.67 24.83
C VAL A 29 14.64 12.32 24.44
N ASP A 30 14.63 13.64 24.25
CA ASP A 30 13.41 14.39 23.94
C ASP A 30 12.84 13.99 22.58
N TYR A 31 13.70 13.86 21.57
CA TYR A 31 13.32 13.35 20.25
C TYR A 31 12.68 11.95 20.37
N THR A 32 13.35 11.03 21.07
CA THR A 32 12.86 9.65 21.23
C THR A 32 11.52 9.61 21.98
N GLN A 33 11.35 10.45 23.00
CA GLN A 33 10.09 10.56 23.74
C GLN A 33 8.96 11.07 22.84
N ALA A 34 9.20 12.10 22.04
CA ALA A 34 8.23 12.61 21.09
C ALA A 34 7.81 11.56 20.06
N MET A 35 8.78 10.91 19.40
CA MET A 35 8.53 9.83 18.44
C MET A 35 7.72 8.68 19.06
N LYS A 36 7.99 8.31 20.32
CA LYS A 36 7.22 7.29 21.06
C LYS A 36 5.81 7.72 21.46
N SER A 37 5.58 9.01 21.68
CA SER A 37 4.25 9.55 21.98
C SER A 37 3.35 9.67 20.75
N PHE A 38 3.93 9.69 19.55
CA PHE A 38 3.20 9.91 18.30
C PHE A 38 2.05 8.93 18.10
N THR A 39 0.93 9.45 17.62
CA THR A 39 -0.22 8.69 17.12
C THR A 39 -0.68 9.41 15.84
N ALA A 40 -0.79 8.66 14.75
CA ALA A 40 -1.30 9.18 13.48
C ALA A 40 -2.83 9.18 13.48
N ASP A 41 -3.39 10.23 12.89
CA ASP A 41 -4.82 10.53 12.76
C ASP A 41 -5.10 11.22 11.41
N ALA A 42 -4.18 11.09 10.45
CA ALA A 42 -4.24 11.81 9.19
C ALA A 42 -5.47 11.42 8.37
N SER A 43 -6.23 12.43 7.91
CA SER A 43 -7.28 12.29 6.90
C SER A 43 -6.65 12.16 5.50
N GLY A 44 -7.38 11.51 4.59
CA GLY A 44 -7.08 11.52 3.14
C GLY A 44 -8.06 12.37 2.31
N ASP A 45 -9.14 12.87 2.89
CA ASP A 45 -10.18 13.65 2.21
C ASP A 45 -10.05 15.17 2.40
N GLN A 46 -9.35 15.61 3.45
CA GLN A 46 -9.14 17.02 3.79
C GLN A 46 -7.68 17.30 4.13
N LEU A 47 -7.16 18.44 3.65
CA LEU A 47 -5.80 18.90 3.98
C LEU A 47 -5.80 19.65 5.32
N ALA A 48 -5.01 19.16 6.27
CA ALA A 48 -4.71 19.83 7.54
C ALA A 48 -3.61 20.90 7.41
N TYR A 49 -2.89 20.91 6.28
CA TYR A 49 -1.81 21.85 5.99
C TYR A 49 -1.99 22.49 4.61
N ALA A 50 -1.74 23.79 4.49
CA ALA A 50 -1.78 24.50 3.22
C ALA A 50 -0.72 23.95 2.25
N VAL A 51 -1.14 23.76 1.00
CA VAL A 51 -0.33 23.37 -0.16
C VAL A 51 -0.75 24.29 -1.30
N ASN A 52 0.03 25.33 -1.54
CA ASN A 52 -0.30 26.47 -2.40
C ASN A 52 0.50 26.46 -3.71
N GLY A 53 1.43 25.53 -3.88
CA GLY A 53 2.38 25.49 -4.99
C GLY A 53 3.54 26.47 -4.83
N GLU A 54 3.79 26.93 -3.60
CA GLU A 54 4.88 27.86 -3.29
C GLU A 54 6.21 27.12 -3.10
N LEU A 55 7.30 27.74 -3.53
CA LEU A 55 8.67 27.29 -3.25
C LEU A 55 9.33 28.27 -2.27
N LYS A 56 10.08 27.73 -1.32
CA LYS A 56 10.75 28.49 -0.24
C LYS A 56 12.25 28.48 -0.46
N ASP A 57 12.87 29.66 -0.45
CA ASP A 57 14.33 29.73 -0.33
C ASP A 57 14.73 29.37 1.10
N VAL A 58 15.46 28.28 1.25
CA VAL A 58 15.89 27.72 2.54
C VAL A 58 17.40 27.59 2.49
N ALA A 59 18.09 28.35 3.34
CA ALA A 59 19.54 28.31 3.43
C ALA A 59 20.03 26.87 3.65
N TYR A 60 21.09 26.44 2.95
CA TYR A 60 21.48 25.02 2.93
C TYR A 60 21.62 24.41 4.32
N LYS A 61 22.21 25.12 5.29
CA LYS A 61 22.37 24.69 6.70
C LYS A 61 21.03 24.34 7.41
N ASP A 62 19.91 24.87 6.92
CA ASP A 62 18.56 24.69 7.48
C ASP A 62 17.76 23.60 6.75
N THR A 63 18.30 23.05 5.67
CA THR A 63 17.74 21.88 4.96
C THR A 63 17.99 20.58 5.75
N PRO A 64 17.25 19.50 5.46
CA PRO A 64 17.48 18.19 6.09
C PRO A 64 18.95 17.73 6.07
N VAL A 65 19.59 17.74 4.90
CA VAL A 65 21.01 17.33 4.77
C VAL A 65 21.96 18.35 5.39
N GLY A 66 21.62 19.64 5.38
CA GLY A 66 22.44 20.67 6.04
C GLY A 66 22.47 20.54 7.57
N ARG A 67 21.37 20.08 8.18
CA ARG A 67 21.26 19.83 9.62
C ARG A 67 21.83 18.48 10.04
N HIS A 68 21.46 17.42 9.33
CA HIS A 68 21.70 16.02 9.71
C HIS A 68 22.87 15.35 8.96
N GLY A 69 23.30 15.92 7.83
CA GLY A 69 24.48 15.47 7.10
C GLY A 69 24.47 14.00 6.70
N LYS A 70 25.57 13.29 6.95
CA LYS A 70 25.75 11.91 6.47
C LYS A 70 25.14 10.88 7.44
N LEU A 71 24.22 10.08 6.93
CA LEU A 71 23.49 9.10 7.73
C LEU A 71 24.27 7.80 7.98
N SER A 72 23.94 7.15 9.10
CA SER A 72 24.37 5.80 9.42
C SER A 72 23.24 4.96 10.04
N ILE A 73 23.38 3.64 10.05
CA ILE A 73 22.52 2.73 10.82
C ILE A 73 23.22 2.38 12.13
N GLY A 74 22.60 2.70 13.26
CA GLY A 74 23.19 2.52 14.59
C GLY A 74 22.16 2.44 15.71
N LYS A 75 22.60 2.07 16.91
CA LYS A 75 21.73 2.00 18.09
C LYS A 75 21.48 3.41 18.65
N ALA A 76 20.22 3.74 18.88
CA ALA A 76 19.80 4.91 19.66
C ALA A 76 19.06 4.47 20.93
N ALA A 77 19.19 5.24 22.01
CA ALA A 77 18.53 4.93 23.27
C ALA A 77 17.00 4.88 23.09
N GLY A 78 16.35 3.92 23.74
CA GLY A 78 14.90 3.78 23.70
C GLY A 78 14.32 2.99 22.52
N PHE A 79 15.04 2.79 21.41
CA PHE A 79 14.58 1.91 20.32
C PHE A 79 15.13 0.48 20.50
N SER A 80 14.35 -0.54 20.13
CA SER A 80 14.73 -1.95 20.31
C SER A 80 15.75 -2.45 19.28
N ALA A 81 15.71 -1.90 18.07
CA ALA A 81 16.63 -2.19 16.98
C ALA A 81 17.49 -0.97 16.62
N PRO A 82 18.61 -1.16 15.89
CA PRO A 82 19.31 -0.07 15.25
C PRO A 82 18.38 0.65 14.25
N THR A 83 18.58 1.95 14.12
CA THR A 83 17.77 2.86 13.30
C THR A 83 18.68 3.83 12.54
N VAL A 84 18.09 4.68 11.70
CA VAL A 84 18.80 5.77 11.02
C VAL A 84 19.25 6.81 12.06
N LEU A 85 20.55 7.07 12.07
CA LEU A 85 21.21 8.13 12.83
C LEU A 85 21.77 9.19 11.87
N ASP A 86 21.78 10.45 12.31
CA ASP A 86 22.45 11.56 11.63
C ASP A 86 23.97 11.61 11.91
N GLU A 87 24.67 12.59 11.33
CA GLU A 87 26.13 12.71 11.50
C GLU A 87 26.58 13.11 12.92
N HIS A 88 25.64 13.50 13.78
CA HIS A 88 25.84 13.78 15.21
C HIS A 88 25.42 12.60 16.09
N GLY A 89 25.09 11.46 15.49
CA GLY A 89 24.65 10.24 16.16
C GLY A 89 23.24 10.32 16.77
N GLN A 90 22.43 11.33 16.41
CA GLN A 90 21.05 11.43 16.88
C GLN A 90 20.12 10.60 15.98
N PRO A 91 19.10 9.93 16.53
CA PRO A 91 18.09 9.24 15.72
C PRO A 91 17.34 10.24 14.82
N PHE A 92 17.15 9.88 13.56
CA PHE A 92 16.51 10.74 12.56
C PHE A 92 15.63 9.91 11.62
N GLN A 93 14.37 10.30 11.44
CA GLN A 93 13.44 9.62 10.54
C GLN A 93 13.42 10.29 9.15
N LEU A 94 13.71 9.51 8.11
CA LEU A 94 13.44 9.92 6.73
C LEU A 94 11.95 9.70 6.41
N ARG A 95 11.35 10.74 5.83
CA ARG A 95 9.97 10.83 5.38
C ARG A 95 10.00 11.01 3.87
N GLY A 96 9.67 9.94 3.15
CA GLY A 96 9.97 9.82 1.73
C GLY A 96 8.77 9.85 0.81
N ALA A 97 9.02 10.34 -0.41
CA ALA A 97 8.15 10.16 -1.57
C ALA A 97 8.89 9.33 -2.62
N SER A 98 8.35 8.16 -2.99
CA SER A 98 8.86 7.39 -4.13
C SER A 98 8.29 7.94 -5.43
N THR A 99 9.10 8.02 -6.48
CA THR A 99 8.59 8.09 -7.84
C THR A 99 7.89 6.76 -8.17
N HIS A 100 6.93 6.80 -9.10
CA HIS A 100 6.61 5.60 -9.88
C HIS A 100 7.81 5.28 -10.79
N GLY A 101 7.81 4.12 -11.46
CA GLY A 101 8.89 3.72 -12.38
C GLY A 101 9.36 4.80 -13.35
N VAL A 102 10.66 5.13 -13.30
CA VAL A 102 11.29 6.27 -14.02
C VAL A 102 11.15 6.20 -15.54
N GLN A 103 11.00 5.00 -16.12
CA GLN A 103 10.73 4.80 -17.54
C GLN A 103 9.39 5.39 -17.99
N TRP A 104 8.38 5.36 -17.11
CA TRP A 104 6.99 5.75 -17.39
C TRP A 104 6.65 7.18 -16.94
N PHE A 105 7.12 7.61 -15.76
CA PHE A 105 6.78 8.91 -15.18
C PHE A 105 8.00 9.85 -14.94
N PRO A 106 8.94 10.00 -15.91
CA PRO A 106 10.17 10.79 -15.71
C PRO A 106 9.92 12.29 -15.51
N GLN A 107 8.74 12.81 -15.87
CA GLN A 107 8.42 14.25 -15.80
C GLN A 107 8.40 14.81 -14.38
N TYR A 108 8.13 13.97 -13.37
CA TYR A 108 8.11 14.36 -11.95
C TYR A 108 9.49 14.37 -11.29
N ILE A 109 10.51 13.90 -12.01
CA ILE A 109 11.90 14.01 -11.59
C ILE A 109 12.42 15.32 -12.15
N ASN A 110 12.30 16.39 -11.35
CA ASN A 110 12.84 17.71 -11.64
C ASN A 110 13.04 18.47 -10.31
N ARG A 111 13.81 19.56 -10.35
CA ARG A 111 14.17 20.34 -9.15
C ARG A 111 12.95 20.93 -8.42
N ASP A 112 12.03 21.57 -9.16
CA ASP A 112 10.88 22.24 -8.57
C ASP A 112 9.89 21.24 -7.94
N ALA A 113 9.77 20.03 -8.49
CA ALA A 113 8.98 18.94 -7.92
C ALA A 113 9.51 18.54 -6.54
N PHE A 114 10.82 18.29 -6.45
CA PHE A 114 11.47 17.92 -5.19
C PHE A 114 11.38 19.05 -4.17
N GLN A 115 11.54 20.30 -4.62
CA GLN A 115 11.37 21.46 -3.76
C GLN A 115 9.94 21.60 -3.23
N SER A 116 8.92 21.33 -4.06
CA SER A 116 7.50 21.32 -3.63
C SER A 116 7.25 20.31 -2.51
N LEU A 117 7.81 19.10 -2.63
CA LEU A 117 7.74 18.06 -1.61
C LEU A 117 8.43 18.48 -0.29
N ARG A 118 9.60 19.11 -0.39
CA ARG A 118 10.34 19.63 0.77
C ARG A 118 9.59 20.73 1.49
N ASP A 119 9.08 21.70 0.74
CA ASP A 119 8.65 22.99 1.27
C ASP A 119 7.20 22.99 1.78
N GLU A 120 6.32 22.19 1.16
CA GLU A 120 4.89 22.15 1.52
C GLU A 120 4.42 20.78 2.04
N TRP A 121 5.11 19.68 1.74
CA TRP A 121 4.66 18.33 2.14
C TRP A 121 5.43 17.77 3.35
N GLY A 122 6.52 18.41 3.79
CA GLY A 122 7.35 17.96 4.92
C GLY A 122 8.22 16.72 4.65
N ILE A 123 8.37 16.37 3.37
CA ILE A 123 9.20 15.28 2.85
C ILE A 123 10.67 15.69 2.91
N ASN A 124 11.54 14.82 3.41
CA ASN A 124 12.98 15.07 3.48
C ASN A 124 13.81 14.13 2.59
N MET A 125 13.16 13.18 1.92
CA MET A 125 13.77 12.18 1.05
C MET A 125 12.93 11.93 -0.21
N VAL A 126 13.59 11.66 -1.33
CA VAL A 126 12.97 11.10 -2.54
C VAL A 126 13.53 9.70 -2.83
N ARG A 127 12.71 8.80 -3.37
CA ARG A 127 13.15 7.48 -3.84
C ARG A 127 12.93 7.38 -5.35
N LEU A 128 13.94 6.94 -6.08
CA LEU A 128 13.89 6.75 -7.53
C LEU A 128 13.70 5.26 -7.84
N ALA A 129 12.48 4.88 -8.25
CA ALA A 129 12.15 3.51 -8.63
C ALA A 129 12.72 3.16 -10.02
N LEU A 130 13.96 2.65 -10.08
CA LEU A 130 14.70 2.39 -11.32
C LEU A 130 14.54 0.91 -11.71
N TYR A 131 13.39 0.60 -12.32
CA TYR A 131 13.08 -0.75 -12.80
C TYR A 131 14.21 -1.29 -13.70
N PRO A 132 14.78 -2.47 -13.42
CA PRO A 132 15.72 -3.12 -14.32
C PRO A 132 15.00 -3.67 -15.56
N ARG A 133 13.80 -4.21 -15.35
CA ARG A 133 12.95 -4.86 -16.37
C ARG A 133 11.77 -3.94 -16.73
N GLU A 134 10.73 -4.48 -17.36
CA GLU A 134 9.49 -3.75 -17.72
C GLU A 134 9.74 -2.47 -18.57
N GLY A 135 10.61 -2.59 -19.58
CA GLY A 135 11.04 -1.46 -20.40
C GLY A 135 12.01 -0.50 -19.70
N GLY A 136 12.53 -0.89 -18.53
CA GLY A 136 13.44 -0.13 -17.69
C GLY A 136 14.92 -0.19 -18.11
N TYR A 137 15.82 -0.16 -17.12
CA TYR A 137 17.26 0.05 -17.30
C TYR A 137 17.90 -0.98 -18.26
N LEU A 138 17.60 -2.27 -18.10
CA LEU A 138 18.11 -3.35 -18.95
C LEU A 138 17.29 -3.55 -20.23
N GLN A 139 16.22 -2.79 -20.42
CA GLN A 139 15.22 -2.98 -21.49
C GLN A 139 14.95 -1.67 -22.25
N GLY A 140 16.01 -0.93 -22.58
CA GLY A 140 15.96 0.21 -23.50
C GLY A 140 15.84 1.60 -22.85
N SER A 141 15.54 1.69 -21.55
CA SER A 141 15.47 2.99 -20.85
C SER A 141 16.77 3.42 -20.16
N GLN A 142 17.89 2.70 -20.32
CA GLN A 142 19.17 3.00 -19.66
C GLN A 142 19.57 4.49 -19.74
N ALA A 143 19.67 5.05 -20.95
CA ALA A 143 20.10 6.45 -21.12
C ALA A 143 19.13 7.48 -20.51
N LYS A 144 17.81 7.17 -20.51
CA LYS A 144 16.78 8.00 -19.86
C LYS A 144 16.95 7.96 -18.33
N MET A 145 17.13 6.76 -17.77
CA MET A 145 17.36 6.57 -16.34
C MET A 145 18.67 7.19 -15.88
N ASP A 146 19.76 7.02 -16.63
CA ASP A 146 21.06 7.65 -16.36
C ASP A 146 20.93 9.17 -16.19
N ALA A 147 20.24 9.82 -17.13
CA ALA A 147 20.00 11.27 -17.10
C ALA A 147 19.12 11.68 -15.90
N LYS A 148 18.05 10.91 -15.61
CA LYS A 148 17.16 11.19 -14.48
C LYS A 148 17.76 10.91 -13.11
N ILE A 149 18.67 9.94 -12.98
CA ILE A 149 19.49 9.74 -11.77
C ILE A 149 20.38 10.96 -11.53
N GLU A 150 21.01 11.51 -12.57
CA GLU A 150 21.84 12.71 -12.44
C GLU A 150 21.01 13.95 -12.08
N GLU A 151 19.89 14.19 -12.78
CA GLU A 151 18.97 15.30 -12.47
C GLU A 151 18.44 15.22 -11.03
N ALA A 152 18.01 14.03 -10.59
CA ALA A 152 17.49 13.80 -9.25
C ALA A 152 18.55 14.00 -8.15
N VAL A 153 19.75 13.42 -8.32
CA VAL A 153 20.82 13.53 -7.31
C VAL A 153 21.34 14.97 -7.23
N ASN A 154 21.46 15.68 -8.36
CA ASN A 154 21.82 17.09 -8.37
C ASN A 154 20.76 17.95 -7.67
N ALA A 155 19.48 17.78 -8.00
CA ALA A 155 18.37 18.49 -7.36
C ALA A 155 18.29 18.21 -5.85
N ALA A 156 18.35 16.95 -5.44
CA ALA A 156 18.33 16.56 -4.03
C ALA A 156 19.54 17.12 -3.27
N ASN A 157 20.74 17.10 -3.87
CA ASN A 157 21.93 17.69 -3.25
C ASN A 157 21.84 19.21 -3.12
N GLU A 158 21.30 19.93 -4.11
CA GLU A 158 21.12 21.39 -4.05
C GLU A 158 20.06 21.79 -2.99
N LEU A 159 18.93 21.08 -2.98
CA LEU A 159 17.82 21.32 -2.05
C LEU A 159 18.07 20.81 -0.63
N GLY A 160 19.17 20.07 -0.43
CA GLY A 160 19.52 19.43 0.84
C GLY A 160 18.53 18.35 1.28
N MET A 161 18.05 17.54 0.33
CA MET A 161 17.21 16.36 0.55
C MET A 161 18.02 15.08 0.38
N TYR A 162 17.56 13.99 1.00
CA TYR A 162 18.09 12.65 0.77
C TYR A 162 17.51 12.02 -0.50
N VAL A 163 18.25 11.12 -1.13
CA VAL A 163 17.81 10.40 -2.33
C VAL A 163 18.20 8.93 -2.27
N ILE A 164 17.21 8.04 -2.40
CA ILE A 164 17.44 6.60 -2.61
C ILE A 164 17.55 6.34 -4.12
N LEU A 165 18.63 5.69 -4.54
CA LEU A 165 18.71 5.01 -5.84
C LEU A 165 18.28 3.55 -5.64
N ASP A 166 17.07 3.22 -6.10
CA ASP A 166 16.45 1.92 -5.93
C ASP A 166 16.54 1.10 -7.23
N TRP A 167 17.26 -0.03 -7.17
CA TRP A 167 17.27 -1.04 -8.22
C TRP A 167 15.99 -1.88 -8.12
N HIS A 168 14.96 -1.41 -8.81
CA HIS A 168 13.57 -1.77 -8.54
C HIS A 168 13.20 -3.16 -9.11
N VAL A 169 13.75 -4.19 -8.48
CA VAL A 169 13.39 -5.61 -8.65
C VAL A 169 11.91 -5.79 -8.29
N LEU A 170 11.14 -6.46 -9.14
CA LEU A 170 9.72 -6.71 -8.88
C LEU A 170 9.36 -8.13 -9.29
N ASN A 171 9.04 -8.98 -8.31
CA ASN A 171 8.55 -10.34 -8.51
C ASN A 171 9.53 -11.29 -9.24
N TYR A 172 10.83 -11.24 -8.89
CA TYR A 172 11.82 -12.26 -9.29
C TYR A 172 12.98 -12.35 -8.29
N ASN A 173 13.78 -13.42 -8.38
CA ASN A 173 15.03 -13.54 -7.64
C ASN A 173 16.12 -12.65 -8.29
N PRO A 174 16.68 -11.65 -7.58
CA PRO A 174 17.60 -10.67 -8.17
C PRO A 174 18.96 -11.26 -8.57
N ASN A 175 19.32 -12.46 -8.10
CA ASN A 175 20.56 -13.13 -8.49
C ASN A 175 20.68 -13.34 -10.02
N GLY A 176 19.56 -13.46 -10.74
CA GLY A 176 19.56 -13.59 -12.20
C GLY A 176 20.14 -12.39 -12.95
N ASP A 177 20.10 -11.18 -12.36
CA ASP A 177 20.63 -9.94 -12.95
C ASP A 177 21.81 -9.37 -12.12
N ALA A 178 22.42 -10.17 -11.22
CA ALA A 178 23.36 -9.68 -10.21
C ALA A 178 24.62 -9.00 -10.78
N ASP A 179 25.16 -9.48 -11.89
CA ASP A 179 26.29 -8.85 -12.57
C ASP A 179 25.94 -7.42 -13.04
N LYS A 180 24.69 -7.21 -13.49
CA LYS A 180 24.21 -5.92 -13.97
C LYS A 180 23.86 -4.96 -12.84
N ALA A 181 23.32 -5.48 -11.74
CA ALA A 181 23.18 -4.72 -10.50
C ALA A 181 24.56 -4.28 -9.97
N GLU A 182 25.57 -5.17 -9.98
CA GLU A 182 26.92 -4.85 -9.52
C GLU A 182 27.60 -3.77 -10.39
N GLU A 183 27.48 -3.86 -11.72
CA GLU A 183 27.91 -2.81 -12.65
C GLU A 183 27.24 -1.46 -12.36
N PHE A 184 25.90 -1.46 -12.20
CA PHE A 184 25.11 -0.27 -11.89
C PHE A 184 25.53 0.38 -10.56
N PHE A 185 25.56 -0.40 -9.48
CA PHE A 185 25.91 0.11 -8.16
C PHE A 185 27.37 0.53 -8.06
N THR A 186 28.31 -0.18 -8.69
CA THR A 186 29.73 0.24 -8.71
C THR A 186 29.89 1.59 -9.39
N ARG A 187 29.19 1.83 -10.51
CA ARG A 187 29.19 3.11 -11.24
C ARG A 187 28.66 4.26 -10.36
N TYR A 188 27.46 4.10 -9.79
CA TYR A 188 26.82 5.17 -9.02
C TYR A 188 27.38 5.35 -7.60
N ALA A 189 27.88 4.29 -6.97
CA ALA A 189 28.65 4.38 -5.73
C ALA A 189 29.96 5.14 -5.95
N THR A 190 30.66 4.89 -7.05
CA THR A 190 31.88 5.64 -7.42
C THR A 190 31.59 7.11 -7.69
N LYS A 191 30.56 7.42 -8.48
CA LYS A 191 30.20 8.80 -8.86
C LYS A 191 29.80 9.65 -7.65
N TYR A 192 29.06 9.07 -6.70
CA TYR A 192 28.45 9.82 -5.58
C TYR A 192 29.07 9.57 -4.20
N LYS A 193 30.21 8.87 -4.09
CA LYS A 193 30.86 8.52 -2.80
C LYS A 193 31.14 9.67 -1.82
N ASN A 194 31.28 10.89 -2.34
CA ASN A 194 31.55 12.09 -1.55
C ASN A 194 30.27 12.84 -1.11
N LEU A 195 29.11 12.46 -1.63
CA LEU A 195 27.83 13.07 -1.23
C LEU A 195 27.37 12.49 0.12
N LYS A 196 26.74 13.35 0.94
CA LYS A 196 26.20 12.95 2.26
C LYS A 196 24.81 12.30 2.16
N ASN A 197 24.11 12.50 1.04
CA ASN A 197 22.67 12.38 0.93
C ASN A 197 22.16 11.26 0.00
N VAL A 198 23.05 10.51 -0.66
CA VAL A 198 22.68 9.39 -1.54
C VAL A 198 22.66 8.08 -0.74
N LEU A 199 21.55 7.35 -0.83
CA LEU A 199 21.34 6.01 -0.28
C LEU A 199 21.14 5.02 -1.44
N TYR A 200 21.39 3.74 -1.21
CA TYR A 200 21.25 2.69 -2.22
C TYR A 200 20.29 1.61 -1.73
N GLU A 201 19.25 1.33 -2.49
CA GLU A 201 18.35 0.19 -2.28
C GLU A 201 18.63 -0.82 -3.39
N ILE A 202 19.16 -1.98 -3.02
CA ILE A 202 19.83 -2.88 -3.98
C ILE A 202 18.89 -3.91 -4.62
N ASP A 203 17.69 -4.06 -4.06
CA ASP A 203 16.59 -4.89 -4.55
C ASP A 203 15.27 -4.51 -3.86
N ASN A 204 14.33 -3.93 -4.61
CA ASN A 204 12.99 -3.53 -4.13
C ASN A 204 12.15 -4.69 -3.57
N GLU A 205 11.68 -5.61 -4.43
CA GLU A 205 10.72 -6.66 -4.08
C GLU A 205 11.10 -8.03 -4.69
N PRO A 206 12.08 -8.73 -4.10
CA PRO A 206 12.35 -10.11 -4.42
C PRO A 206 11.18 -11.06 -4.10
N THR A 207 11.05 -12.10 -4.92
CA THR A 207 10.12 -13.21 -4.67
C THR A 207 10.74 -14.56 -5.01
N SER A 208 10.16 -15.62 -4.44
CA SER A 208 10.60 -17.01 -4.67
C SER A 208 12.08 -17.26 -4.34
N THR A 209 12.62 -16.55 -3.34
CA THR A 209 14.01 -16.70 -2.90
C THR A 209 14.14 -16.40 -1.41
N SER A 210 14.62 -17.38 -0.63
CA SER A 210 14.76 -17.25 0.82
C SER A 210 15.76 -16.14 1.19
N TRP A 211 15.63 -15.56 2.39
CA TRP A 211 16.67 -14.67 2.91
C TRP A 211 18.04 -15.36 2.92
N TYR A 212 18.12 -16.54 3.53
CA TYR A 212 19.33 -17.37 3.51
C TYR A 212 18.94 -18.85 3.49
N ASP A 213 19.47 -19.60 2.53
CA ASP A 213 19.35 -21.06 2.45
C ASP A 213 20.70 -21.77 2.26
N GLY A 214 21.77 -21.01 1.97
CA GLY A 214 23.12 -21.55 1.79
C GLY A 214 23.41 -22.08 0.39
N SER A 215 22.47 -21.97 -0.56
CA SER A 215 22.67 -22.33 -1.98
C SER A 215 23.65 -21.41 -2.70
N GLY A 216 23.86 -20.19 -2.19
CA GLY A 216 24.55 -19.11 -2.89
C GLY A 216 23.68 -18.34 -3.90
N ASN A 217 22.41 -18.72 -4.05
CA ASN A 217 21.39 -18.06 -4.88
C ASN A 217 20.28 -17.40 -4.02
N ASP A 218 20.54 -17.24 -2.73
CA ASP A 218 19.69 -16.57 -1.73
C ASP A 218 19.91 -15.05 -1.70
N LEU A 219 19.02 -14.33 -1.01
CA LEU A 219 19.11 -12.87 -0.89
C LEU A 219 20.33 -12.43 -0.08
N TYR A 220 20.70 -13.16 0.98
CA TYR A 220 21.89 -12.88 1.77
C TYR A 220 23.15 -12.85 0.91
N THR A 221 23.29 -13.79 -0.04
CA THR A 221 24.43 -13.86 -0.95
C THR A 221 24.40 -12.71 -1.97
N TYR A 222 23.24 -12.41 -2.55
CA TYR A 222 23.04 -11.24 -3.41
C TYR A 222 23.38 -9.94 -2.69
N SER A 223 22.72 -9.68 -1.56
CA SER A 223 22.88 -8.44 -0.80
C SER A 223 24.31 -8.25 -0.31
N LYS A 224 24.98 -9.33 0.12
CA LYS A 224 26.42 -9.32 0.45
C LYS A 224 27.28 -8.94 -0.75
N ARG A 225 27.02 -9.51 -1.93
CA ARG A 225 27.78 -9.24 -3.17
C ARG A 225 27.69 -7.76 -3.53
N ILE A 226 26.47 -7.24 -3.71
CA ILE A 226 26.27 -5.85 -4.15
C ILE A 226 26.75 -4.86 -3.08
N THR A 227 26.50 -5.11 -1.79
CA THR A 227 27.00 -4.23 -0.72
C THR A 227 28.52 -4.19 -0.69
N LYS A 228 29.22 -5.32 -0.89
CA LYS A 228 30.69 -5.33 -0.99
C LYS A 228 31.20 -4.53 -2.18
N ALA A 229 30.54 -4.61 -3.34
CA ALA A 229 30.90 -3.80 -4.51
C ALA A 229 30.74 -2.29 -4.25
N ILE A 230 29.64 -1.87 -3.63
CA ILE A 230 29.43 -0.47 -3.18
C ILE A 230 30.56 -0.04 -2.25
N ARG A 231 30.88 -0.83 -1.22
CA ARG A 231 31.93 -0.52 -0.23
C ARG A 231 33.33 -0.48 -0.85
N ALA A 232 33.62 -1.30 -1.87
CA ALA A 232 34.90 -1.32 -2.58
C ALA A 232 35.22 -0.01 -3.31
N THR A 233 34.21 0.79 -3.67
CA THR A 233 34.40 2.15 -4.24
C THR A 233 34.86 3.19 -3.21
N GLY A 234 34.90 2.81 -1.92
CA GLY A 234 35.06 3.70 -0.77
C GLY A 234 33.74 4.28 -0.24
N ASN A 235 32.61 4.00 -0.88
CA ASN A 235 31.31 4.57 -0.52
C ASN A 235 30.72 3.93 0.77
N GLN A 236 30.53 4.77 1.79
CA GLN A 236 30.02 4.38 3.12
C GLN A 236 28.55 4.74 3.36
N SER A 237 27.75 5.00 2.32
CA SER A 237 26.33 5.35 2.47
C SER A 237 25.49 4.17 2.98
N VAL A 238 24.33 4.46 3.55
CA VAL A 238 23.35 3.44 3.95
C VAL A 238 22.97 2.60 2.73
N VAL A 239 22.97 1.28 2.90
CA VAL A 239 22.44 0.33 1.91
C VAL A 239 21.16 -0.30 2.49
N ILE A 240 20.12 -0.38 1.68
CA ILE A 240 18.82 -0.98 1.99
C ILE A 240 18.71 -2.27 1.18
N CYS A 241 18.44 -3.40 1.83
CA CYS A 241 18.34 -4.71 1.19
C CYS A 241 16.90 -5.21 1.21
N GLY A 242 16.45 -5.71 0.06
CA GLY A 242 15.19 -6.41 -0.13
C GLY A 242 15.05 -7.63 0.78
N THR A 243 13.80 -7.99 1.07
CA THR A 243 13.49 -9.27 1.71
C THR A 243 12.52 -10.07 0.84
N ASN A 244 12.32 -11.34 1.17
CA ASN A 244 11.46 -12.21 0.34
C ASN A 244 9.98 -11.83 0.49
N THR A 245 9.17 -12.36 -0.43
CA THR A 245 7.71 -12.19 -0.46
C THR A 245 7.32 -10.71 -0.63
N TRP A 246 7.87 -10.08 -1.68
CA TRP A 246 7.70 -8.64 -1.94
C TRP A 246 8.15 -7.79 -0.73
N SER A 247 9.37 -8.06 -0.26
CA SER A 247 9.93 -7.42 0.92
C SER A 247 9.02 -7.44 2.14
N GLN A 248 8.53 -8.61 2.55
CA GLN A 248 7.74 -8.76 3.79
C GLN A 248 8.45 -9.55 4.88
N ASP A 249 9.46 -10.36 4.52
CA ASP A 249 10.09 -11.35 5.38
C ASP A 249 11.29 -10.79 6.19
N VAL A 250 11.17 -9.58 6.75
CA VAL A 250 12.23 -8.94 7.58
C VAL A 250 12.57 -9.68 8.88
N ASP A 251 11.65 -10.51 9.38
CA ASP A 251 11.87 -11.40 10.51
C ASP A 251 12.84 -12.54 10.18
N ALA A 252 12.85 -13.03 8.94
CA ALA A 252 13.79 -14.05 8.49
C ALA A 252 15.26 -13.57 8.51
N VAL A 253 15.49 -12.26 8.40
CA VAL A 253 16.84 -11.65 8.45
C VAL A 253 17.51 -11.87 9.81
N ALA A 254 16.73 -11.90 10.89
CA ALA A 254 17.24 -11.95 12.27
C ALA A 254 18.18 -13.14 12.53
N ALA A 255 17.94 -14.27 11.88
CA ALA A 255 18.78 -15.47 12.01
C ALA A 255 20.18 -15.31 11.39
N LYS A 256 20.33 -14.44 10.38
CA LYS A 256 21.60 -14.20 9.69
C LYS A 256 21.66 -12.82 9.00
N PRO A 257 21.80 -11.71 9.73
CA PRO A 257 22.00 -10.39 9.13
C PRO A 257 23.41 -10.27 8.50
N LEU A 258 23.59 -9.36 7.53
CA LEU A 258 24.89 -9.09 6.89
C LEU A 258 25.99 -8.64 7.89
N SER A 259 25.59 -8.11 9.05
CA SER A 259 26.50 -7.76 10.15
C SER A 259 27.23 -8.99 10.73
N ALA A 260 26.71 -10.20 10.53
CA ALA A 260 27.40 -11.45 10.88
C ALA A 260 28.69 -11.67 10.04
N ASP A 261 28.73 -11.16 8.80
CA ASP A 261 29.93 -11.14 7.94
C ASP A 261 30.70 -9.80 8.07
N GLY A 262 30.45 -9.01 9.12
CA GLY A 262 31.12 -7.73 9.37
C GLY A 262 30.66 -6.56 8.48
N ILE A 263 29.56 -6.72 7.74
CA ILE A 263 29.05 -5.70 6.81
C ILE A 263 28.07 -4.79 7.56
N GLY A 264 28.53 -3.57 7.85
CA GLY A 264 27.76 -2.54 8.55
C GLY A 264 27.14 -1.47 7.64
N ASN A 265 26.41 -0.56 8.28
CA ASN A 265 25.61 0.50 7.66
C ASN A 265 24.59 -0.03 6.63
N VAL A 266 23.80 -1.03 7.05
CA VAL A 266 22.76 -1.71 6.26
C VAL A 266 21.45 -1.69 7.03
N ALA A 267 20.34 -1.48 6.32
CA ALA A 267 18.98 -1.76 6.78
C ALA A 267 18.29 -2.75 5.84
N TYR A 268 17.21 -3.37 6.29
CA TYR A 268 16.41 -4.34 5.53
C TYR A 268 15.01 -3.77 5.31
N THR A 269 14.46 -3.91 4.11
CA THR A 269 13.17 -3.31 3.80
C THR A 269 11.97 -4.22 4.09
N LEU A 270 10.95 -3.62 4.70
CA LEU A 270 9.59 -4.14 4.77
C LEU A 270 8.67 -3.25 3.94
N HIS A 271 7.90 -3.81 3.01
CA HIS A 271 6.85 -3.11 2.28
C HIS A 271 5.48 -3.51 2.80
N PHE A 272 4.54 -2.57 2.75
CA PHE A 272 3.14 -2.84 3.08
C PHE A 272 2.19 -2.01 2.22
N TYR A 273 0.95 -2.48 2.11
CA TYR A 273 -0.13 -1.78 1.44
C TYR A 273 -1.35 -1.87 2.36
N ALA A 274 -1.82 -0.73 2.87
CA ALA A 274 -2.71 -0.68 4.01
C ALA A 274 -4.06 -1.39 3.79
N GLY A 275 -4.58 -1.45 2.55
CA GLY A 275 -5.79 -2.21 2.23
C GLY A 275 -5.62 -3.74 2.31
N THR A 276 -4.39 -4.25 2.37
CA THR A 276 -4.07 -5.70 2.33
C THR A 276 -3.31 -6.21 3.55
N HIS A 277 -2.38 -5.41 4.08
CA HIS A 277 -1.39 -5.86 5.06
C HIS A 277 -1.73 -5.33 6.46
N TYR A 278 -2.16 -6.23 7.35
CA TYR A 278 -2.61 -5.93 8.70
C TYR A 278 -1.63 -6.53 9.72
N ASP A 279 -2.12 -7.04 10.85
CA ASP A 279 -1.28 -7.61 11.92
C ASP A 279 -0.39 -8.77 11.48
N ASN A 280 -0.74 -9.49 10.40
CA ASN A 280 0.11 -10.52 9.82
C ASN A 280 1.50 -9.98 9.41
N ILE A 281 1.57 -8.77 8.84
CA ILE A 281 2.85 -8.15 8.44
C ILE A 281 3.39 -7.23 9.55
N LYS A 282 2.53 -6.54 10.32
CA LYS A 282 2.98 -5.78 11.51
C LYS A 282 3.68 -6.68 12.53
N ASN A 283 3.28 -7.94 12.67
CA ASN A 283 3.93 -8.89 13.59
C ASN A 283 5.29 -9.38 13.09
N LYS A 284 5.51 -9.52 11.78
CA LYS A 284 6.87 -9.75 11.22
C LYS A 284 7.79 -8.57 11.57
N LEU A 285 7.31 -7.34 11.37
CA LEU A 285 8.06 -6.14 11.77
C LEU A 285 8.40 -6.15 13.27
N ARG A 286 7.43 -6.41 14.15
CA ARG A 286 7.66 -6.48 15.61
C ARG A 286 8.70 -7.55 15.98
N THR A 287 8.65 -8.73 15.35
CA THR A 287 9.62 -9.81 15.54
C THR A 287 11.03 -9.39 15.12
N ALA A 288 11.17 -8.79 13.93
CA ALA A 288 12.45 -8.27 13.43
C ALA A 288 13.05 -7.20 14.36
N LEU A 289 12.22 -6.23 14.80
CA LEU A 289 12.64 -5.18 15.73
C LEU A 289 13.03 -5.72 17.11
N ALA A 290 12.34 -6.75 17.62
CA ALA A 290 12.66 -7.40 18.88
C ALA A 290 13.99 -8.18 18.81
N ALA A 291 14.33 -8.73 17.64
CA ALA A 291 15.61 -9.38 17.37
C ALA A 291 16.76 -8.40 17.06
N GLY A 292 16.47 -7.10 16.94
CA GLY A 292 17.47 -6.07 16.64
C GLY A 292 17.81 -5.93 15.15
N THR A 293 16.94 -6.40 14.24
CA THR A 293 17.06 -6.15 12.80
C THR A 293 16.77 -4.66 12.50
N PRO A 294 17.69 -3.92 11.86
CA PRO A 294 17.42 -2.55 11.42
C PRO A 294 16.46 -2.56 10.22
N VAL A 295 15.27 -1.97 10.37
CA VAL A 295 14.24 -1.94 9.31
C VAL A 295 14.08 -0.54 8.72
N PHE A 296 13.89 -0.49 7.41
CA PHE A 296 13.45 0.66 6.62
C PHE A 296 12.14 0.26 5.93
N VAL A 297 11.22 1.18 5.63
CA VAL A 297 10.05 0.90 4.78
C VAL A 297 10.24 1.65 3.46
N SER A 298 11.05 1.12 2.54
CA SER A 298 11.40 1.87 1.33
C SER A 298 10.23 2.01 0.36
N GLU A 299 9.18 1.20 0.50
CA GLU A 299 7.91 1.40 -0.16
C GLU A 299 6.72 1.08 0.74
N PHE A 300 5.66 1.89 0.66
CA PHE A 300 4.32 1.49 1.09
C PHE A 300 3.22 2.26 0.36
N GLY A 301 2.04 1.67 0.27
CA GLY A 301 0.81 2.35 -0.19
C GLY A 301 -0.28 2.37 0.89
N ILE A 302 -1.23 3.30 0.77
CA ILE A 302 -2.46 3.31 1.59
C ILE A 302 -3.63 2.53 0.94
N THR A 303 -3.45 2.10 -0.31
CA THR A 303 -4.34 1.19 -1.05
C THR A 303 -4.14 -0.27 -0.63
N ASP A 304 -4.92 -1.18 -1.22
CA ASP A 304 -4.50 -2.59 -1.34
C ASP A 304 -3.25 -2.76 -2.24
N ALA A 305 -2.65 -3.95 -2.20
CA ALA A 305 -1.38 -4.29 -2.82
C ALA A 305 -1.38 -4.30 -4.37
N SER A 306 -2.51 -4.06 -5.03
CA SER A 306 -2.52 -3.79 -6.48
C SER A 306 -2.08 -2.37 -6.84
N GLY A 307 -2.03 -1.45 -5.86
CA GLY A 307 -1.89 -0.01 -6.07
C GLY A 307 -3.15 0.67 -6.64
N TRP A 308 -4.14 -0.10 -7.08
CA TRP A 308 -5.31 0.38 -7.82
C TRP A 308 -6.56 0.57 -6.94
N GLY A 309 -6.83 -0.38 -6.03
CA GLY A 309 -8.09 -0.45 -5.30
C GLY A 309 -8.16 0.29 -3.96
N GLY A 310 -8.79 -0.34 -2.98
CA GLY A 310 -9.40 0.32 -1.81
C GLY A 310 -8.37 0.96 -0.87
N ILE A 311 -8.59 2.23 -0.51
CA ILE A 311 -7.76 2.96 0.48
C ILE A 311 -8.24 2.66 1.90
N ASP A 312 -7.32 2.26 2.79
CA ASP A 312 -7.56 2.10 4.23
C ASP A 312 -6.73 3.11 5.04
N ILE A 313 -7.34 4.27 5.31
CA ILE A 313 -6.74 5.35 6.12
C ILE A 313 -6.51 4.90 7.56
N ALA A 314 -7.39 4.07 8.14
CA ALA A 314 -7.29 3.66 9.53
C ALA A 314 -6.08 2.74 9.74
N ASN A 315 -5.93 1.72 8.90
CA ASN A 315 -4.78 0.83 8.95
C ASN A 315 -3.48 1.57 8.53
N ALA A 316 -3.53 2.52 7.60
CA ALA A 316 -2.39 3.37 7.25
C ALA A 316 -1.91 4.21 8.46
N ASN A 317 -2.83 4.77 9.24
CA ASN A 317 -2.52 5.51 10.47
C ASN A 317 -1.96 4.58 11.56
N ASP A 318 -2.48 3.37 11.72
CA ASP A 318 -1.90 2.37 12.63
C ASP A 318 -0.45 1.99 12.24
N TRP A 319 -0.21 1.78 10.94
CA TRP A 319 1.13 1.53 10.40
C TRP A 319 2.06 2.71 10.66
N MET A 320 1.64 3.93 10.34
CA MET A 320 2.47 5.12 10.54
C MET A 320 2.76 5.41 12.02
N THR A 321 1.82 5.09 12.91
CA THR A 321 2.03 5.09 14.36
C THR A 321 3.11 4.08 14.75
N LEU A 322 3.05 2.85 14.20
CA LEU A 322 4.05 1.81 14.45
C LEU A 322 5.44 2.21 13.94
N LEU A 323 5.54 2.79 12.73
CA LEU A 323 6.82 3.21 12.16
C LEU A 323 7.45 4.34 12.98
N THR A 324 6.68 5.40 13.25
CA THR A 324 7.17 6.60 13.94
C THR A 324 7.61 6.29 15.37
N ARG A 325 6.85 5.47 16.11
CA ARG A 325 7.25 5.03 17.47
C ARG A 325 8.52 4.19 17.53
N ASN A 326 9.00 3.68 16.39
CA ASN A 326 10.26 2.92 16.27
C ASN A 326 11.33 3.67 15.45
N ASN A 327 11.12 4.95 15.11
CA ASN A 327 11.98 5.75 14.24
C ASN A 327 12.26 5.08 12.87
N ILE A 328 11.30 4.32 12.34
CA ILE A 328 11.46 3.65 11.05
C ILE A 328 11.24 4.67 9.95
N SER A 329 12.28 4.86 9.14
CA SER A 329 12.24 5.68 7.94
C SER A 329 11.37 5.05 6.85
N TYR A 330 10.68 5.87 6.06
CA TYR A 330 9.72 5.39 5.06
C TYR A 330 9.83 6.12 3.71
N ALA A 331 9.32 5.52 2.63
CA ALA A 331 8.86 6.25 1.45
C ALA A 331 7.51 5.71 0.95
N ALA A 332 6.58 6.62 0.64
CA ALA A 332 5.27 6.27 0.11
C ALA A 332 5.28 6.08 -1.42
N TRP A 333 4.39 5.24 -1.94
CA TRP A 333 4.13 5.01 -3.35
C TRP A 333 2.80 5.67 -3.77
N SER A 334 2.73 6.52 -4.82
CA SER A 334 3.86 7.11 -5.57
C SER A 334 3.57 8.48 -6.21
N LEU A 335 4.66 9.20 -6.50
CA LEU A 335 4.66 10.48 -7.21
C LEU A 335 4.42 10.28 -8.72
N CYS A 336 3.16 10.13 -9.08
CA CYS A 336 2.65 10.26 -10.44
C CYS A 336 1.16 10.69 -10.44
N ASN A 337 0.58 10.79 -11.64
CA ASN A 337 -0.82 11.09 -11.91
C ASN A 337 -1.52 9.93 -12.65
N LYS A 338 -1.15 8.68 -12.37
CA LYS A 338 -1.81 7.51 -12.97
C LYS A 338 -3.24 7.41 -12.40
N GLY A 339 -4.18 6.88 -13.19
CA GLY A 339 -5.57 6.65 -12.77
C GLY A 339 -5.70 5.49 -11.76
N GLU A 340 -5.08 5.63 -10.58
CA GLU A 340 -5.01 4.61 -9.52
C GLU A 340 -5.00 5.24 -8.13
N GLY A 341 -5.42 4.46 -7.11
CA GLY A 341 -5.50 4.95 -5.73
C GLY A 341 -4.16 5.39 -5.13
N ALA A 342 -3.04 4.77 -5.51
CA ALA A 342 -1.72 5.06 -4.94
C ALA A 342 -1.05 6.34 -5.50
N SER A 343 -1.45 6.82 -6.67
CA SER A 343 -0.88 8.06 -7.26
C SER A 343 -1.13 9.26 -6.34
N PHE A 344 -0.11 10.10 -6.08
CA PHE A 344 -0.26 11.29 -5.22
C PHE A 344 -1.03 12.44 -5.89
N LEU A 345 -1.05 12.47 -7.22
CA LEU A 345 -1.71 13.52 -8.01
C LEU A 345 -2.97 12.96 -8.65
N LYS A 346 -4.01 13.79 -8.78
CA LYS A 346 -5.20 13.44 -9.58
C LYS A 346 -4.79 13.22 -11.04
N GLU A 347 -5.43 12.28 -11.73
CA GLU A 347 -5.17 11.98 -13.15
C GLU A 347 -5.25 13.22 -14.06
N SER A 348 -6.17 14.14 -13.77
CA SER A 348 -6.34 15.42 -14.47
C SER A 348 -5.20 16.43 -14.24
N THR A 349 -4.25 16.15 -13.36
CA THR A 349 -3.13 17.06 -13.03
C THR A 349 -2.08 17.04 -14.12
N SER A 350 -1.96 18.14 -14.87
CA SER A 350 -0.92 18.33 -15.90
C SER A 350 0.39 18.92 -15.35
N LYS A 351 0.38 19.52 -14.15
CA LYS A 351 1.57 20.08 -13.52
C LYS A 351 2.57 19.01 -13.09
N THR A 352 3.86 19.30 -13.30
CA THR A 352 4.99 18.44 -12.89
C THR A 352 5.68 18.90 -11.61
N SER A 353 5.23 19.99 -11.00
CA SER A 353 5.70 20.59 -9.74
C SER A 353 4.70 21.67 -9.30
N LYS A 354 4.89 22.32 -8.13
CA LYS A 354 4.08 23.47 -7.67
C LYS A 354 2.58 23.16 -7.67
N TRP A 355 2.25 21.98 -7.16
CA TRP A 355 0.88 21.52 -6.99
C TRP A 355 0.22 22.29 -5.86
N THR A 356 -1.06 22.57 -6.05
CA THR A 356 -1.96 23.06 -5.02
C THR A 356 -2.71 21.88 -4.39
N GLY A 357 -3.30 22.07 -3.22
CA GLY A 357 -4.12 21.05 -2.58
C GLY A 357 -5.26 20.49 -3.45
N SER A 358 -5.76 21.28 -4.41
CA SER A 358 -6.82 20.86 -5.33
C SER A 358 -6.38 19.82 -6.37
N GLU A 359 -5.07 19.66 -6.58
CA GLU A 359 -4.45 18.74 -7.55
C GLU A 359 -4.04 17.40 -6.92
N LEU A 360 -4.08 17.28 -5.59
CA LEU A 360 -3.67 16.08 -4.86
C LEU A 360 -4.78 15.03 -4.81
N SER A 361 -4.40 13.75 -4.92
CA SER A 361 -5.30 12.62 -4.64
C SER A 361 -5.47 12.41 -3.13
N THR A 362 -6.33 11.46 -2.74
CA THR A 362 -6.44 10.98 -1.36
C THR A 362 -5.08 10.55 -0.76
N SER A 363 -4.26 9.87 -1.55
CA SER A 363 -2.92 9.42 -1.13
C SER A 363 -1.92 10.59 -0.99
N GLY A 364 -2.01 11.59 -1.86
CA GLY A 364 -1.22 12.83 -1.73
C GLY A 364 -1.61 13.63 -0.50
N ILE A 365 -2.91 13.81 -0.24
CA ILE A 365 -3.45 14.51 0.94
C ILE A 365 -3.00 13.83 2.24
N TRP A 366 -3.17 12.51 2.33
CA TRP A 366 -2.76 11.76 3.51
C TRP A 366 -1.25 11.84 3.77
N LEU A 367 -0.42 11.80 2.72
CA LEU A 367 1.03 11.89 2.84
C LEU A 367 1.49 13.27 3.34
N VAL A 368 0.88 14.37 2.85
CA VAL A 368 1.10 15.73 3.35
C VAL A 368 0.75 15.81 4.83
N ASN A 369 -0.47 15.42 5.19
CA ASN A 369 -0.99 15.46 6.56
C ASN A 369 -0.08 14.71 7.54
N THR A 370 0.28 13.47 7.19
CA THR A 370 1.19 12.62 7.96
C THR A 370 2.58 13.25 8.11
N SER A 371 3.23 13.58 7.01
CA SER A 371 4.64 13.96 7.01
C SER A 371 4.87 15.32 7.66
N ARG A 372 3.92 16.26 7.47
CA ARG A 372 3.94 17.57 8.14
C ARG A 372 3.61 17.51 9.63
N ARG A 373 2.75 16.59 10.07
CA ARG A 373 2.49 16.37 11.51
C ARG A 373 3.72 15.86 12.23
N ILE A 374 4.42 14.87 11.64
CA ILE A 374 5.69 14.36 12.19
C ILE A 374 6.76 15.47 12.19
N GLN A 375 6.87 16.25 11.11
CA GLN A 375 7.78 17.40 11.06
C GLN A 375 7.52 18.41 12.18
N ALA A 376 6.28 18.88 12.33
CA ALA A 376 5.91 19.87 13.34
C ALA A 376 6.20 19.37 14.77
N MET A 377 5.92 18.09 15.06
CA MET A 377 6.25 17.47 16.35
C MET A 377 7.76 17.50 16.63
N VAL A 378 8.60 17.15 15.65
CA VAL A 378 10.06 17.14 15.81
C VAL A 378 10.64 18.56 15.91
N ASP A 379 10.10 19.52 15.16
CA ASP A 379 10.53 20.92 15.18
C ASP A 379 10.27 21.59 16.53
N VAL A 380 9.11 21.33 17.17
CA VAL A 380 8.80 21.83 18.53
C VAL A 380 9.83 21.36 19.55
N VAL A 381 10.15 20.07 19.52
CA VAL A 381 11.08 19.43 20.46
C VAL A 381 12.52 19.94 20.24
N SER A 382 12.87 20.21 18.98
CA SER A 382 14.16 20.81 18.60
C SER A 382 14.28 22.30 18.95
N GLN A 383 13.19 22.97 19.29
CA GLN A 383 13.19 24.36 19.78
C GLN A 383 13.17 24.43 21.31
N SER A 384 12.43 23.54 21.98
CA SER A 384 12.35 23.49 23.45
C SER A 384 13.64 23.07 24.14
N GLY A 385 14.56 22.37 23.44
CA GLY A 385 15.91 22.07 23.93
C GLY A 385 16.76 23.31 24.28
N GLY A 386 16.32 24.51 23.90
CA GLY A 386 16.95 25.79 24.25
C GLY A 386 16.46 26.46 25.54
N SER A 387 15.37 26.01 26.17
CA SER A 387 14.89 26.63 27.41
C SER A 387 13.97 25.70 28.22
N GLY A 388 14.39 25.37 29.44
CA GLY A 388 13.64 24.47 30.31
C GLY A 388 12.61 25.19 31.19
N THR A 389 11.32 25.03 30.87
CA THR A 389 10.21 24.88 31.84
C THR A 389 9.14 24.02 31.19
N GLY A 390 8.82 22.88 31.79
CA GLY A 390 7.84 21.96 31.23
C GLY A 390 6.40 22.41 31.51
N GLU A 391 5.66 22.74 30.45
CA GLU A 391 4.20 22.75 30.44
C GLU A 391 3.71 21.85 29.30
N THR A 392 2.64 21.09 29.55
CA THR A 392 2.06 20.17 28.57
C THR A 392 1.19 20.96 27.60
N PRO A 393 1.37 20.84 26.26
CA PRO A 393 0.51 21.55 25.32
C PRO A 393 -0.93 21.04 25.40
N THR A 394 -1.85 21.91 25.79
CA THR A 394 -3.29 21.72 25.54
C THR A 394 -3.63 22.16 24.12
N ASP A 395 -4.59 21.45 23.52
CA ASP A 395 -5.12 21.62 22.17
C ASP A 395 -5.42 23.09 21.81
N PRO A 396 -4.95 23.62 20.65
CA PRO A 396 -5.29 24.97 20.22
C PRO A 396 -6.79 25.06 19.87
N THR A 397 -7.54 25.68 20.78
CA THR A 397 -8.96 26.01 20.55
C THR A 397 -9.07 26.93 19.33
N PRO A 398 -10.03 26.71 18.40
CA PRO A 398 -10.21 27.58 17.25
C PRO A 398 -10.55 29.01 17.67
N ASP A 399 -9.85 29.97 17.08
CA ASP A 399 -9.95 31.40 17.34
C ASP A 399 -11.37 31.92 16.99
N PRO A 400 -12.07 32.66 17.87
CA PRO A 400 -13.43 33.11 17.60
C PRO A 400 -13.51 34.14 16.46
N THR A 401 -14.44 33.90 15.54
CA THR A 401 -14.80 34.79 14.43
C THR A 401 -15.13 36.22 14.93
N PRO A 402 -14.70 37.29 14.25
CA PRO A 402 -15.01 38.66 14.68
C PRO A 402 -16.52 38.97 14.62
N ASP A 403 -17.02 39.54 15.72
CA ASP A 403 -18.41 39.93 15.98
C ASP A 403 -18.85 41.10 15.07
N PRO A 404 -20.07 41.09 14.48
CA PRO A 404 -20.52 42.18 13.61
C PRO A 404 -20.96 43.45 14.36
N THR A 405 -20.72 44.58 13.70
CA THR A 405 -21.04 45.96 14.15
C THR A 405 -22.53 46.16 14.51
N PRO A 406 -22.87 46.93 15.56
CA PRO A 406 -24.25 47.12 16.01
C PRO A 406 -25.10 48.04 15.11
N ASP A 407 -26.37 47.67 14.95
CA ASP A 407 -27.42 48.39 14.22
C ASP A 407 -28.24 49.32 15.18
N PRO A 408 -28.76 50.49 14.76
CA PRO A 408 -29.35 51.45 15.71
C PRO A 408 -30.89 51.47 15.78
N THR A 409 -31.41 51.12 16.97
CA THR A 409 -32.66 51.63 17.61
C THR A 409 -34.06 51.27 17.00
N PRO A 410 -35.15 51.23 17.81
CA PRO A 410 -36.34 50.40 17.51
C PRO A 410 -37.70 51.13 17.30
N ASP A 411 -38.74 50.28 17.11
CA ASP A 411 -40.18 50.44 17.48
C ASP A 411 -41.15 51.03 16.40
N PRO A 412 -42.47 50.66 16.36
CA PRO A 412 -43.23 49.62 17.09
C PRO A 412 -44.10 48.66 16.23
N THR A 413 -44.61 47.59 16.86
CA THR A 413 -45.69 46.65 16.43
C THR A 413 -47.11 47.23 16.69
N PRO A 414 -48.26 46.52 16.44
CA PRO A 414 -48.57 45.36 15.58
C PRO A 414 -49.84 45.55 14.69
N SER A 415 -50.19 44.59 13.81
CA SER A 415 -51.59 44.21 13.47
C SER A 415 -51.68 42.91 12.63
N GLU A 416 -52.40 41.91 13.15
CA GLU A 416 -53.11 40.86 12.39
C GLU A 416 -54.47 41.42 11.90
N PRO A 417 -55.21 40.86 10.89
CA PRO A 417 -55.61 39.44 10.91
C PRO A 417 -55.93 38.72 9.56
N THR A 418 -56.31 37.44 9.68
CA THR A 418 -57.21 36.62 8.81
C THR A 418 -56.76 36.15 7.42
N ASP A 419 -56.55 34.82 7.35
CA ASP A 419 -56.80 33.92 6.20
C ASP A 419 -58.32 33.90 5.87
N PRO A 420 -58.80 33.64 4.62
CA PRO A 420 -58.69 32.29 4.02
C PRO A 420 -58.53 32.19 2.47
N THR A 421 -58.20 30.97 2.01
CA THR A 421 -58.45 30.32 0.69
C THR A 421 -57.34 30.25 -0.39
N THR A 422 -56.76 29.06 -0.50
CA THR A 422 -56.18 28.37 -1.70
C THR A 422 -57.29 28.14 -2.76
N PRO A 423 -57.07 27.96 -4.10
CA PRO A 423 -55.86 27.50 -4.83
C PRO A 423 -55.41 28.45 -5.99
N THR A 424 -54.32 28.25 -6.76
CA THR A 424 -53.62 27.05 -7.31
C THR A 424 -52.11 27.29 -7.54
N ASP A 425 -51.32 26.21 -7.54
CA ASP A 425 -49.88 26.13 -7.86
C ASP A 425 -49.56 26.41 -9.37
N PRO A 426 -48.33 26.83 -9.76
CA PRO A 426 -47.32 25.84 -10.16
C PRO A 426 -45.84 26.13 -9.77
N THR A 427 -45.16 25.17 -9.12
CA THR A 427 -43.68 24.87 -9.11
C THR A 427 -42.71 25.96 -8.59
N GLU A 428 -41.60 25.72 -7.86
CA GLU A 428 -40.81 24.57 -7.36
C GLU A 428 -39.96 25.12 -6.15
N PRO A 429 -39.17 24.36 -5.35
CA PRO A 429 -38.96 22.91 -5.28
C PRO A 429 -39.13 22.30 -3.87
N SER A 430 -39.10 20.96 -3.76
CA SER A 430 -38.94 20.24 -2.49
C SER A 430 -38.24 18.90 -2.71
N ASP A 431 -37.34 18.57 -1.77
CA ASP A 431 -36.36 17.48 -1.85
C ASP A 431 -37.00 16.07 -1.89
N PRO A 432 -36.68 15.19 -2.85
CA PRO A 432 -37.16 13.82 -2.86
C PRO A 432 -36.40 12.94 -1.86
N GLN A 433 -37.00 12.80 -0.68
CA GLN A 433 -36.69 11.79 0.34
C GLN A 433 -36.34 10.42 -0.26
N THR A 434 -35.16 9.89 0.10
CA THR A 434 -34.64 8.60 -0.42
C THR A 434 -35.55 7.42 -0.11
N THR A 435 -35.96 6.68 -1.15
CA THR A 435 -36.68 5.41 -1.03
C THR A 435 -35.75 4.24 -0.69
N THR A 436 -35.83 3.75 0.53
CA THR A 436 -35.09 2.56 0.99
C THR A 436 -35.80 1.25 0.63
N THR A 437 -35.48 0.70 -0.54
CA THR A 437 -35.75 -0.70 -0.95
C THR A 437 -34.85 -1.05 -2.15
N GLY A 438 -34.01 -2.08 -2.15
CA GLY A 438 -33.49 -2.92 -1.08
C GLY A 438 -32.28 -3.67 -1.67
N LEU A 439 -31.18 -3.78 -0.91
CA LEU A 439 -29.99 -4.48 -1.41
C LEU A 439 -30.29 -5.98 -1.54
N THR A 440 -29.62 -6.65 -2.48
CA THR A 440 -29.61 -8.13 -2.55
C THR A 440 -28.25 -8.66 -2.14
N VAL A 441 -28.19 -9.92 -1.70
CA VAL A 441 -26.95 -10.55 -1.24
C VAL A 441 -26.89 -12.02 -1.66
N GLU A 442 -25.71 -12.46 -2.09
CA GLU A 442 -25.42 -13.85 -2.49
C GLU A 442 -24.07 -14.27 -1.90
N ALA A 443 -23.94 -15.54 -1.48
CA ALA A 443 -22.68 -16.12 -1.04
C ALA A 443 -22.27 -17.28 -1.94
N LYS A 444 -20.96 -17.41 -2.21
CA LYS A 444 -20.37 -18.46 -3.05
C LYS A 444 -19.07 -18.96 -2.45
N VAL A 445 -18.94 -20.28 -2.31
CA VAL A 445 -17.67 -20.93 -1.99
C VAL A 445 -16.75 -20.82 -3.21
N SER A 446 -15.60 -20.18 -3.07
CA SER A 446 -14.64 -19.95 -4.15
C SER A 446 -13.54 -21.02 -4.21
N ASN A 447 -13.23 -21.66 -3.09
CA ASN A 447 -12.31 -22.80 -2.98
C ASN A 447 -12.64 -23.58 -1.69
N ASP A 448 -12.58 -24.92 -1.70
CA ASP A 448 -12.80 -25.77 -0.51
C ASP A 448 -11.79 -26.93 -0.53
N TRP A 449 -11.05 -27.08 0.56
CA TRP A 449 -10.02 -28.13 0.76
C TRP A 449 -10.36 -29.04 1.95
N GLY A 450 -11.65 -29.23 2.22
CA GLY A 450 -12.17 -30.13 3.25
C GLY A 450 -12.19 -29.48 4.63
N MET A 451 -11.01 -29.27 5.22
CA MET A 451 -10.87 -28.65 6.55
C MET A 451 -10.90 -27.12 6.55
N GLY A 452 -10.89 -26.50 5.37
CA GLY A 452 -11.11 -25.08 5.22
C GLY A 452 -11.63 -24.71 3.83
N ALA A 453 -12.08 -23.48 3.68
CA ALA A 453 -12.59 -22.95 2.43
C ALA A 453 -12.43 -21.43 2.38
N ASN A 454 -12.50 -20.86 1.17
CA ASN A 454 -12.69 -19.43 0.95
C ASN A 454 -14.11 -19.19 0.45
N VAL A 455 -14.78 -18.18 1.01
CA VAL A 455 -16.14 -17.76 0.64
C VAL A 455 -16.08 -16.31 0.18
N ASN A 456 -16.77 -16.00 -0.92
CA ASN A 456 -17.06 -14.65 -1.35
C ASN A 456 -18.55 -14.36 -1.12
N VAL A 457 -18.87 -13.16 -0.64
CA VAL A 457 -20.23 -12.69 -0.44
C VAL A 457 -20.39 -11.38 -1.19
N THR A 458 -21.35 -11.32 -2.11
CA THR A 458 -21.60 -10.16 -2.97
C THR A 458 -22.90 -9.49 -2.57
N VAL A 459 -22.85 -8.18 -2.35
CA VAL A 459 -23.97 -7.29 -2.05
C VAL A 459 -24.23 -6.42 -3.27
N SER A 460 -25.45 -6.44 -3.80
CA SER A 460 -25.81 -5.74 -5.04
C SER A 460 -26.88 -4.68 -4.81
N ASN A 461 -26.77 -3.57 -5.54
CA ASN A 461 -27.79 -2.53 -5.60
C ASN A 461 -28.58 -2.68 -6.92
N PRO A 462 -29.78 -3.29 -6.91
CA PRO A 462 -30.60 -3.45 -8.11
C PRO A 462 -31.30 -2.16 -8.55
N SER A 463 -31.28 -1.09 -7.73
CA SER A 463 -32.00 0.16 -8.02
C SER A 463 -31.28 1.04 -9.05
N ASP A 464 -31.98 2.07 -9.51
CA ASP A 464 -31.46 3.09 -10.44
C ASP A 464 -30.82 4.29 -9.69
N ALA A 465 -30.75 4.25 -8.36
CA ALA A 465 -30.15 5.28 -7.51
C ALA A 465 -28.92 4.75 -6.76
N THR A 466 -27.97 5.63 -6.41
CA THR A 466 -26.83 5.23 -5.58
C THR A 466 -27.29 4.94 -4.16
N TYR A 467 -27.09 3.71 -3.69
CA TYR A 467 -27.31 3.36 -2.29
C TYR A 467 -26.15 3.91 -1.44
N LYS A 468 -26.46 4.65 -0.36
CA LYS A 468 -25.46 5.30 0.51
C LYS A 468 -25.57 4.93 2.00
N GLY A 469 -26.47 4.01 2.35
CA GLY A 469 -26.85 3.74 3.75
C GLY A 469 -25.89 2.86 4.56
N GLY A 470 -24.80 2.37 3.96
CA GLY A 470 -24.00 1.29 4.53
C GLY A 470 -24.72 -0.06 4.48
N TRP A 471 -23.97 -1.15 4.50
CA TRP A 471 -24.55 -2.49 4.45
C TRP A 471 -24.04 -3.37 5.59
N LYS A 472 -24.94 -4.23 6.05
CA LYS A 472 -24.74 -5.17 7.15
C LYS A 472 -25.32 -6.51 6.69
N VAL A 473 -24.44 -7.48 6.49
CA VAL A 473 -24.80 -8.84 6.08
C VAL A 473 -24.76 -9.75 7.30
N GLU A 474 -25.83 -10.49 7.52
CA GLU A 474 -26.00 -11.40 8.66
C GLU A 474 -26.20 -12.82 8.13
N PHE A 475 -25.55 -13.82 8.74
CA PHE A 475 -25.60 -15.21 8.30
C PHE A 475 -25.14 -16.19 9.39
N ASP A 476 -25.53 -17.45 9.22
CA ASP A 476 -25.02 -18.57 10.01
C ASP A 476 -23.97 -19.36 9.23
N LEU A 477 -22.89 -19.78 9.90
CA LEU A 477 -21.77 -20.50 9.28
C LEU A 477 -21.39 -21.74 10.09
N ALA A 478 -21.31 -22.90 9.44
CA ALA A 478 -20.88 -24.17 10.05
C ALA A 478 -19.34 -24.29 10.18
N GLY A 479 -18.69 -23.23 10.67
CA GLY A 479 -17.24 -23.11 10.79
C GLY A 479 -16.82 -21.80 11.45
N THR A 480 -15.52 -21.62 11.65
CA THR A 480 -14.95 -20.38 12.22
C THR A 480 -14.27 -19.55 11.14
N ILE A 481 -14.61 -18.26 11.04
CA ILE A 481 -13.90 -17.34 10.13
C ILE A 481 -12.46 -17.17 10.63
N THR A 482 -11.48 -17.46 9.77
CA THR A 482 -10.04 -17.37 10.07
C THR A 482 -9.43 -16.02 9.70
N ASN A 483 -10.00 -15.39 8.67
CA ASN A 483 -9.60 -14.10 8.12
C ASN A 483 -10.75 -13.57 7.26
N LEU A 484 -10.93 -12.25 7.21
CA LEU A 484 -11.98 -11.58 6.44
C LEU A 484 -11.38 -10.35 5.74
N TRP A 485 -11.81 -10.09 4.51
CA TRP A 485 -11.38 -8.95 3.69
C TRP A 485 -12.59 -8.23 3.07
N CYS A 486 -12.42 -6.93 2.80
CA CYS A 486 -13.44 -6.04 2.22
C CYS A 486 -14.77 -5.93 3.00
N GLY A 487 -14.74 -6.23 4.30
CA GLY A 487 -15.83 -6.02 5.26
C GLY A 487 -15.28 -6.01 6.68
N LYS A 488 -16.15 -5.83 7.68
CA LYS A 488 -15.79 -5.81 9.10
C LYS A 488 -16.74 -6.65 9.93
N VAL A 489 -16.23 -7.60 10.73
CA VAL A 489 -17.07 -8.32 11.69
C VAL A 489 -17.56 -7.35 12.77
N VAL A 490 -18.87 -7.19 12.89
CA VAL A 490 -19.53 -6.35 13.91
C VAL A 490 -19.83 -7.18 15.16
N SER A 491 -20.29 -8.42 14.97
CA SER A 491 -20.54 -9.36 16.06
C SER A 491 -20.48 -10.81 15.57
N HIS A 492 -20.13 -11.72 16.47
CA HIS A 492 -20.14 -13.16 16.26
C HIS A 492 -20.60 -13.85 17.55
N THR A 493 -21.63 -14.70 17.47
CA THR A 493 -22.19 -15.44 18.61
C THR A 493 -22.59 -16.84 18.17
N GLY A 494 -21.94 -17.87 18.73
CA GLY A 494 -22.22 -19.26 18.36
C GLY A 494 -21.76 -19.58 16.94
N ASN A 495 -22.70 -19.75 16.02
CA ASN A 495 -22.47 -19.90 14.58
C ASN A 495 -22.93 -18.67 13.77
N HIS A 496 -23.50 -17.66 14.43
CA HIS A 496 -24.10 -16.49 13.79
C HIS A 496 -23.09 -15.34 13.67
N TYR A 497 -22.92 -14.83 12.45
CA TYR A 497 -22.00 -13.74 12.09
C TYR A 497 -22.75 -12.53 11.56
N VAL A 498 -22.23 -11.36 11.92
CA VAL A 498 -22.64 -10.07 11.38
C VAL A 498 -21.42 -9.36 10.82
N VAL A 499 -21.47 -9.00 9.54
CA VAL A 499 -20.38 -8.32 8.81
C VAL A 499 -20.94 -7.02 8.21
N SER A 500 -20.34 -5.87 8.54
CA SER A 500 -20.64 -4.60 7.87
C SER A 500 -19.70 -4.33 6.71
N ASP A 501 -20.03 -3.31 5.93
CA ASP A 501 -19.09 -2.65 5.04
C ASP A 501 -17.78 -2.24 5.75
N ALA A 502 -16.74 -2.10 4.94
CA ALA A 502 -15.42 -1.61 5.33
C ALA A 502 -15.30 -0.09 5.17
N CYS A 503 -16.41 0.64 5.37
CA CYS A 503 -16.66 2.07 5.09
C CYS A 503 -16.45 2.54 3.63
N TRP A 504 -15.38 2.13 2.94
CA TRP A 504 -15.12 2.51 1.55
C TRP A 504 -16.10 1.87 0.54
N ASN A 505 -16.71 0.73 0.89
CA ASN A 505 -17.76 0.08 0.10
C ASN A 505 -19.17 0.24 0.70
N ALA A 506 -19.39 1.18 1.63
CA ALA A 506 -20.71 1.50 2.18
C ALA A 506 -21.70 2.03 1.12
N SER A 507 -21.15 2.66 0.06
CA SER A 507 -21.93 3.21 -1.06
C SER A 507 -21.84 2.30 -2.28
N ILE A 508 -22.99 1.95 -2.87
CA ILE A 508 -23.08 1.09 -4.05
C ILE A 508 -23.86 1.83 -5.14
N ALA A 509 -23.21 2.09 -6.28
CA ALA A 509 -23.80 2.79 -7.43
C ALA A 509 -24.96 2.00 -8.08
N PRO A 510 -25.80 2.63 -8.93
CA PRO A 510 -26.90 1.97 -9.62
C PRO A 510 -26.44 0.74 -10.41
N LYS A 511 -27.17 -0.39 -10.27
CA LYS A 511 -26.87 -1.68 -10.91
C LYS A 511 -25.46 -2.23 -10.63
N GLN A 512 -24.75 -1.72 -9.62
CA GLN A 512 -23.43 -2.22 -9.22
C GLN A 512 -23.51 -3.14 -8.01
N SER A 513 -22.41 -3.84 -7.76
CA SER A 513 -22.23 -4.70 -6.59
C SER A 513 -20.90 -4.39 -5.91
N THR A 514 -20.81 -4.73 -4.64
CA THR A 514 -19.54 -4.87 -3.91
C THR A 514 -19.48 -6.25 -3.28
N SER A 515 -18.30 -6.70 -2.86
CA SER A 515 -18.14 -8.00 -2.24
C SER A 515 -17.17 -7.94 -1.07
N PHE A 516 -17.45 -8.77 -0.07
CA PHE A 516 -16.47 -9.16 0.94
C PHE A 516 -16.15 -10.64 0.80
N GLY A 517 -15.12 -11.11 1.50
CA GLY A 517 -14.83 -12.53 1.54
C GLY A 517 -14.09 -12.93 2.79
N PHE A 518 -14.06 -14.22 3.06
CA PHE A 518 -13.43 -14.77 4.24
C PHE A 518 -12.93 -16.19 4.02
N GLY A 519 -11.86 -16.55 4.74
CA GLY A 519 -11.48 -17.94 4.95
C GLY A 519 -12.27 -18.51 6.13
N VAL A 520 -12.66 -19.78 6.02
CA VAL A 520 -13.33 -20.53 7.09
C VAL A 520 -12.55 -21.80 7.41
N SER A 521 -12.37 -22.09 8.70
CA SER A 521 -11.95 -23.40 9.21
C SER A 521 -13.19 -24.21 9.61
N LYS A 522 -13.28 -25.46 9.13
CA LYS A 522 -14.47 -26.31 9.27
C LYS A 522 -14.09 -27.79 9.41
N THR A 523 -15.03 -28.64 9.84
CA THR A 523 -14.81 -30.09 9.76
C THR A 523 -15.00 -30.56 8.30
N PRO A 524 -14.39 -31.69 7.88
CA PRO A 524 -14.53 -32.20 6.51
C PRO A 524 -15.96 -32.45 6.04
N THR A 525 -16.91 -32.63 6.98
CA THR A 525 -18.34 -32.87 6.70
C THR A 525 -19.21 -31.61 6.81
N SER A 526 -18.67 -30.48 7.25
CA SER A 526 -19.39 -29.21 7.35
C SER A 526 -19.39 -28.44 6.03
N SER A 527 -20.51 -27.76 5.74
CA SER A 527 -20.63 -26.81 4.64
C SER A 527 -19.83 -25.54 4.91
N ALA A 528 -19.10 -25.05 3.91
CA ALA A 528 -18.55 -23.69 3.92
C ALA A 528 -19.56 -22.62 3.49
N LEU A 529 -20.67 -23.00 2.84
CA LEU A 529 -21.65 -22.05 2.35
C LEU A 529 -22.50 -21.49 3.52
N PRO A 530 -22.57 -20.16 3.70
CA PRO A 530 -23.43 -19.54 4.70
C PRO A 530 -24.91 -19.84 4.49
N THR A 531 -25.65 -19.94 5.59
CA THR A 531 -27.12 -20.06 5.61
C THR A 531 -27.76 -18.85 6.26
N ASN A 532 -29.08 -18.66 6.08
CA ASN A 532 -29.84 -17.55 6.67
C ASN A 532 -29.28 -16.15 6.30
N LEU A 533 -28.76 -16.03 5.08
CA LEU A 533 -28.11 -14.82 4.57
C LEU A 533 -29.12 -13.68 4.39
N THR A 534 -28.90 -12.57 5.10
CA THR A 534 -29.67 -11.33 4.96
C THR A 534 -28.75 -10.13 4.73
N VAL A 535 -29.26 -9.07 4.10
CA VAL A 535 -28.59 -7.76 4.05
C VAL A 535 -29.53 -6.67 4.55
N ASN A 536 -29.08 -5.90 5.54
CA ASN A 536 -29.87 -4.88 6.26
C ASN A 536 -31.24 -5.43 6.74
N GLY A 537 -31.27 -6.69 7.16
CA GLY A 537 -32.48 -7.41 7.61
C GLY A 537 -33.34 -8.00 6.48
N ILE A 538 -33.00 -7.81 5.20
CA ILE A 538 -33.72 -8.36 4.05
C ILE A 538 -33.11 -9.71 3.66
N ALA A 539 -33.90 -10.77 3.65
CA ALA A 539 -33.44 -12.12 3.27
C ALA A 539 -33.11 -12.22 1.77
N ALA A 540 -32.06 -12.98 1.45
CA ALA A 540 -31.69 -13.30 0.08
C ALA A 540 -32.88 -13.94 -0.68
N GLY A 541 -33.37 -13.27 -1.73
CA GLY A 541 -34.49 -13.71 -2.57
C GLY A 541 -35.84 -13.01 -2.34
N ALA A 542 -35.96 -12.12 -1.35
CA ALA A 542 -37.22 -11.39 -1.08
C ALA A 542 -37.38 -10.13 -1.96
N SER A 543 -37.70 -10.30 -3.25
CA SER A 543 -38.21 -9.20 -4.08
C SER A 543 -39.68 -8.94 -3.77
N GLY A 544 -39.96 -7.90 -2.98
CA GLY A 544 -41.32 -7.51 -2.62
C GLY A 544 -42.06 -6.80 -3.77
N ASP A 545 -42.84 -7.56 -4.56
CA ASP A 545 -44.04 -7.03 -5.22
C ASP A 545 -45.28 -7.63 -4.53
N SER A 546 -46.23 -6.78 -4.17
CA SER A 546 -47.48 -7.20 -3.55
C SER A 546 -48.65 -6.29 -3.93
N SER A 547 -49.20 -6.44 -5.14
CA SER A 547 -50.67 -6.37 -5.31
C SER A 547 -51.20 -6.91 -6.66
N LYS A 548 -51.71 -8.15 -6.66
CA LYS A 548 -53.17 -8.40 -6.77
C LYS A 548 -53.52 -9.89 -6.70
N VAL A 549 -54.50 -10.21 -5.84
CA VAL A 549 -55.21 -11.49 -5.81
C VAL A 549 -56.49 -11.38 -6.65
N SER A 550 -56.64 -12.29 -7.61
CA SER A 550 -57.88 -12.84 -8.16
C SER A 550 -57.45 -13.78 -9.30
N GLY A 551 -57.77 -15.07 -9.35
CA GLY A 551 -58.91 -15.81 -8.81
C GLY A 551 -59.39 -16.78 -9.90
N SER A 552 -60.11 -17.85 -9.56
CA SER A 552 -60.48 -18.98 -10.45
C SER A 552 -59.32 -19.96 -10.75
N THR A 553 -59.13 -21.08 -10.02
CA THR A 553 -59.93 -22.31 -9.85
C THR A 553 -59.78 -23.36 -10.97
N ASP A 554 -59.43 -24.58 -10.55
CA ASP A 554 -59.75 -25.88 -11.18
C ASP A 554 -59.18 -26.22 -12.58
N SER A 555 -58.88 -27.49 -12.91
CA SER A 555 -58.47 -28.66 -12.11
C SER A 555 -58.01 -29.81 -13.05
N THR A 556 -57.29 -30.78 -12.48
CA THR A 556 -57.08 -32.17 -12.97
C THR A 556 -56.09 -32.49 -14.12
N LYS A 557 -55.40 -33.63 -13.90
CA LYS A 557 -54.91 -34.65 -14.85
C LYS A 557 -53.64 -34.43 -15.71
N ASP A 558 -52.57 -35.03 -15.19
CA ASP A 558 -51.72 -36.01 -15.90
C ASP A 558 -52.53 -37.30 -16.28
N PRO A 559 -52.04 -38.26 -17.11
CA PRO A 559 -50.83 -38.26 -17.95
C PRO A 559 -51.02 -38.87 -19.38
N ASN A 560 -49.89 -38.96 -20.11
CA ASN A 560 -49.53 -40.05 -21.05
C ASN A 560 -50.05 -40.05 -22.52
N GLY A 561 -49.13 -40.31 -23.48
CA GLY A 561 -49.42 -41.20 -24.63
C GLY A 561 -49.51 -40.66 -26.08
N GLN A 562 -48.44 -40.92 -26.86
CA GLN A 562 -48.44 -41.32 -28.30
C GLN A 562 -49.11 -40.49 -29.42
N LYS A 563 -48.23 -39.93 -30.29
CA LYS A 563 -47.98 -40.31 -31.71
C LYS A 563 -49.04 -40.06 -32.82
N THR A 564 -48.50 -39.80 -34.04
CA THR A 564 -49.11 -39.78 -35.40
C THR A 564 -49.79 -38.46 -35.82
N SER A 565 -49.92 -38.13 -37.12
CA SER A 565 -48.94 -38.04 -38.25
C SER A 565 -49.59 -37.26 -39.42
N ASP A 566 -48.86 -37.11 -40.55
CA ASP A 566 -49.32 -36.66 -41.88
C ASP A 566 -49.40 -35.12 -42.09
N GLY A 567 -49.02 -34.54 -43.25
CA GLY A 567 -48.40 -35.12 -44.45
C GLY A 567 -48.15 -34.11 -45.60
N GLN A 568 -47.39 -34.56 -46.62
CA GLN A 568 -47.07 -33.91 -47.93
C GLN A 568 -46.11 -32.68 -47.90
N LYS A 569 -44.91 -32.67 -48.51
CA LYS A 569 -44.42 -33.01 -49.89
C LYS A 569 -44.64 -31.83 -50.86
N THR A 570 -43.64 -31.20 -51.48
CA THR A 570 -42.62 -31.70 -52.45
C THR A 570 -41.27 -30.94 -52.33
N ASP A 571 -40.18 -31.22 -53.08
CA ASP A 571 -39.50 -32.44 -53.58
C ASP A 571 -38.04 -32.03 -54.00
N SER A 572 -37.12 -32.99 -54.23
CA SER A 572 -35.69 -32.77 -54.60
C SER A 572 -35.37 -33.10 -56.08
N PRO A 573 -34.13 -32.84 -56.56
CA PRO A 573 -33.11 -33.92 -56.65
C PRO A 573 -31.71 -33.48 -56.14
N ASP A 574 -31.02 -34.27 -55.30
CA ASP A 574 -30.11 -35.41 -55.64
C ASP A 574 -28.86 -34.99 -56.46
N THR A 575 -27.63 -35.32 -56.08
CA THR A 575 -27.13 -36.71 -55.88
C THR A 575 -25.98 -36.95 -54.85
N LYS A 576 -26.16 -38.06 -54.12
CA LYS A 576 -25.26 -39.03 -53.40
C LYS A 576 -23.82 -39.31 -53.95
N PRO A 577 -22.95 -40.22 -53.37
CA PRO A 577 -23.01 -40.97 -52.08
C PRO A 577 -21.69 -41.27 -51.25
N ALA A 578 -21.88 -41.52 -49.94
CA ALA A 578 -21.39 -42.64 -49.07
C ALA A 578 -19.89 -42.99 -48.79
N ASP A 579 -19.55 -42.93 -47.49
CA ASP A 579 -19.07 -44.00 -46.56
C ASP A 579 -18.24 -45.22 -47.04
N THR A 580 -17.06 -45.46 -46.43
CA THR A 580 -16.77 -46.54 -45.44
C THR A 580 -15.26 -46.71 -45.12
N LYS A 581 -14.94 -47.38 -43.99
CA LYS A 581 -13.63 -47.82 -43.41
C LYS A 581 -13.80 -49.34 -43.05
N PRO A 582 -12.79 -50.25 -42.82
CA PRO A 582 -11.32 -50.13 -42.66
C PRO A 582 -10.41 -51.12 -43.45
N SER A 583 -9.07 -50.93 -43.39
CA SER A 583 -8.07 -51.80 -42.68
C SER A 583 -6.66 -51.90 -43.34
N ASP A 584 -5.65 -52.02 -42.46
CA ASP A 584 -4.31 -52.64 -42.57
C ASP A 584 -3.28 -52.26 -43.66
N GLY A 585 -2.04 -51.96 -43.22
CA GLY A 585 -0.82 -51.97 -44.06
C GLY A 585 0.26 -50.90 -43.76
N GLN A 586 1.29 -51.26 -42.99
CA GLN A 586 2.64 -50.61 -43.01
C GLN A 586 3.55 -51.46 -43.95
N PRO A 587 4.78 -51.04 -44.37
CA PRO A 587 5.50 -49.77 -44.12
C PRO A 587 6.25 -49.15 -45.33
N SER A 588 6.69 -47.89 -45.21
CA SER A 588 8.12 -47.48 -45.34
C SER A 588 8.36 -45.94 -45.29
N ASP A 589 9.42 -45.57 -44.57
CA ASP A 589 10.40 -44.49 -44.76
C ASP A 589 10.00 -43.04 -45.14
N GLY A 590 10.39 -42.08 -44.27
CA GLY A 590 10.38 -40.64 -44.58
C GLY A 590 10.58 -39.75 -43.33
N GLN A 591 11.76 -39.13 -43.20
CA GLN A 591 12.21 -38.33 -42.03
C GLN A 591 11.59 -36.89 -41.98
N PRO A 592 11.86 -36.05 -40.96
CA PRO A 592 10.93 -35.74 -39.86
C PRO A 592 10.37 -34.29 -39.87
N SER A 593 9.30 -34.03 -39.12
CA SER A 593 8.96 -32.67 -38.65
C SER A 593 8.17 -32.67 -37.33
N ASP A 594 8.23 -31.54 -36.64
CA ASP A 594 7.94 -31.35 -35.21
C ASP A 594 6.54 -31.74 -34.72
N ALA A 595 6.49 -32.43 -33.58
CA ALA A 595 5.29 -32.56 -32.76
C ALA A 595 5.60 -32.46 -31.26
N LYS A 596 4.95 -31.49 -30.61
CA LYS A 596 4.89 -31.22 -29.17
C LYS A 596 4.62 -32.49 -28.33
N PRO A 597 5.38 -32.77 -27.24
CA PRO A 597 5.03 -33.84 -26.31
C PRO A 597 3.73 -33.53 -25.57
N ALA A 598 2.82 -34.50 -25.54
CA ALA A 598 1.63 -34.46 -24.69
C ALA A 598 1.97 -34.84 -23.23
N ALA A 599 1.06 -34.53 -22.31
CA ALA A 599 1.30 -34.62 -20.87
C ALA A 599 1.27 -36.05 -20.28
N SER A 600 2.05 -36.23 -19.21
CA SER A 600 1.87 -37.20 -18.10
C SER A 600 1.62 -38.68 -18.44
N ALA A 601 2.68 -39.49 -18.45
CA ALA A 601 2.61 -40.97 -18.46
C ALA A 601 2.72 -41.62 -17.05
N LEU A 602 3.05 -40.83 -16.03
CA LEU A 602 3.19 -41.27 -14.63
C LEU A 602 2.02 -40.77 -13.80
N THR A 603 1.38 -41.66 -13.05
CA THR A 603 0.34 -41.33 -12.06
C THR A 603 0.76 -41.81 -10.69
N ALA A 604 0.91 -40.89 -9.73
CA ALA A 604 1.22 -41.22 -8.33
C ALA A 604 -0.05 -41.15 -7.48
N GLU A 605 -0.39 -42.22 -6.78
CA GLU A 605 -1.45 -42.27 -5.77
C GLU A 605 -0.83 -42.39 -4.38
N ALA A 606 -1.10 -41.42 -3.49
CA ALA A 606 -0.75 -41.50 -2.08
C ALA A 606 -1.92 -42.08 -1.29
N LYS A 607 -1.69 -43.16 -0.53
CA LYS A 607 -2.67 -43.78 0.37
C LYS A 607 -2.14 -43.74 1.81
N VAL A 608 -2.97 -43.21 2.69
CA VAL A 608 -2.70 -43.14 4.14
C VAL A 608 -3.31 -44.39 4.78
N ASN A 609 -2.46 -45.29 5.29
CA ASN A 609 -2.89 -46.66 5.59
C ASN A 609 -3.42 -46.87 7.03
N SER A 610 -3.46 -45.86 7.90
CA SER A 610 -4.12 -45.96 9.22
C SER A 610 -4.46 -44.60 9.85
N ASN A 611 -5.30 -44.62 10.90
CA ASN A 611 -5.86 -43.45 11.55
C ASN A 611 -4.82 -42.51 12.17
N TRP A 612 -5.12 -41.21 12.12
CA TRP A 612 -4.21 -40.10 12.35
C TRP A 612 -3.82 -39.91 13.83
N ALA A 613 -2.80 -40.63 14.26
CA ALA A 613 -1.94 -40.27 15.39
C ALA A 613 -0.53 -39.93 14.87
N VAL A 614 0.27 -39.27 15.71
CA VAL A 614 1.65 -38.89 15.38
C VAL A 614 2.47 -40.14 15.01
N GLY A 615 2.99 -40.19 13.79
CA GLY A 615 3.75 -41.34 13.25
C GLY A 615 3.11 -42.08 12.07
N ALA A 616 2.00 -41.58 11.50
CA ALA A 616 1.36 -42.20 10.33
C ALA A 616 2.28 -42.28 9.10
N THR A 617 2.37 -43.46 8.48
CA THR A 617 3.12 -43.70 7.23
C THR A 617 2.23 -43.55 5.99
N VAL A 618 2.74 -42.85 4.99
CA VAL A 618 2.11 -42.69 3.67
C VAL A 618 2.76 -43.66 2.68
N GLN A 619 1.95 -44.48 2.01
CA GLN A 619 2.42 -45.22 0.84
C GLN A 619 2.13 -44.40 -0.42
N VAL A 620 3.18 -44.04 -1.16
CA VAL A 620 3.05 -43.46 -2.50
C VAL A 620 3.29 -44.57 -3.51
N VAL A 621 2.27 -44.88 -4.32
CA VAL A 621 2.36 -45.85 -5.41
C VAL A 621 2.44 -45.08 -6.72
N VAL A 622 3.58 -45.15 -7.40
CA VAL A 622 3.77 -44.56 -8.72
C VAL A 622 3.49 -45.62 -9.78
N ASN A 623 2.37 -45.48 -10.48
CA ASN A 623 2.00 -46.32 -11.60
C ASN A 623 2.56 -45.72 -12.89
N ASN A 624 3.48 -46.42 -13.53
CA ASN A 624 3.84 -46.21 -14.92
C ASN A 624 2.89 -47.04 -15.80
N LYS A 625 2.18 -46.39 -16.73
CA LYS A 625 1.25 -47.07 -17.67
C LYS A 625 1.92 -47.48 -18.98
N THR A 626 3.26 -47.47 -19.03
CA THR A 626 4.07 -47.83 -20.20
C THR A 626 5.26 -48.68 -19.78
N ASP A 627 5.71 -49.61 -20.63
CA ASP A 627 6.87 -50.48 -20.36
C ASP A 627 8.23 -49.76 -20.53
N ALA A 628 8.24 -48.43 -20.59
CA ALA A 628 9.44 -47.63 -20.74
C ALA A 628 10.16 -47.43 -19.39
N VAL A 629 11.47 -47.69 -19.36
CA VAL A 629 12.33 -47.43 -18.20
C VAL A 629 12.56 -45.91 -18.10
N HIS A 630 12.19 -45.32 -16.95
CA HIS A 630 12.50 -43.93 -16.64
C HIS A 630 13.79 -43.86 -15.80
N GLU A 631 14.87 -43.36 -16.41
CA GLU A 631 16.11 -43.03 -15.69
C GLU A 631 16.11 -41.55 -15.28
N GLY A 632 16.02 -41.30 -13.97
CA GLY A 632 16.06 -39.97 -13.37
C GLY A 632 15.88 -40.08 -11.86
N GLY A 633 16.70 -39.34 -11.09
CA GLY A 633 16.59 -39.31 -9.64
C GLY A 633 15.32 -38.56 -9.20
N TRP A 634 14.62 -39.10 -8.20
CA TRP A 634 13.47 -38.45 -7.58
C TRP A 634 13.94 -37.45 -6.51
N THR A 635 13.38 -36.25 -6.52
CA THR A 635 13.54 -35.19 -5.49
C THR A 635 12.22 -34.96 -4.79
#